data_AF-A0A7C8MP24-F1
#
_entry.id   AF-A0A7C8MP24-F1
#
_cell.length_a   1.000
_cell.length_b   1.000
_cell.length_c   1.000
_cell.angle_alpha   90.00
_cell.angle_beta   90.00
_cell.angle_gamma   90.00
#
_symmetry.space_group_name_H-M   'P 1'
#
loop_
_entity.id
_entity.type
_entity.pdbx_description
1 polymer ?
#
loop_
_entity_poly.entity_id
_entity_poly.type
_entity_poly.pdbx_seq_one_letter_code
_entity_poly.pdbx_strand_id
1 'polypeptide(L)'
;MDHSITTFTHVRLSPESLLRPSARAHDEPADFFRQIHRAPVGTLSLPMTNIPALQQSALIAGTYNSRRHVADSSGTKEIPIIQFPKQYRPILNAIVQSWVYDAFADEAIALFLDAELDTEVRHAVEVCFKTAIGTDTQNTINELAERCGWRGILDYNEIIQLDLALGGNEVAEEDYTVLYIRLVSEVLLGRYELPKARMKTCQLPRHQTGIWQEAQEMVESLADQNHHSEKVNANLLPRCRDMVKATGNRMAYETAVTSGKLKSEALQLFELTCIKSDSGWYCQFEGFGRNEFLQKMQEPREELIHCSHSFYARIGIQEIR
;
A
#
# COMPACT_ATOMS: atom_id res chain seq x y z
N MET A 1 -6.18 22.10 8.80
CA MET A 1 -5.09 22.04 9.80
C MET A 1 -4.31 23.34 9.69
N ASP A 2 -4.06 24.02 10.81
CA ASP A 2 -3.31 25.27 10.84
C ASP A 2 -1.82 24.98 11.02
N HIS A 3 -1.22 24.33 10.02
CA HIS A 3 0.23 24.08 10.01
C HIS A 3 0.97 25.42 10.09
N SER A 4 1.86 25.54 11.08
CA SER A 4 2.55 26.79 11.37
C SER A 4 4.04 26.56 11.65
N ILE A 5 4.84 27.55 11.30
CA ILE A 5 6.25 27.60 11.69
C ILE A 5 6.30 28.23 13.08
N THR A 6 6.92 27.55 14.04
CA THR A 6 7.13 28.07 15.39
C THR A 6 8.61 28.40 15.58
N THR A 7 8.90 29.63 16.00
CA THR A 7 10.27 30.11 16.27
C THR A 7 10.44 30.43 17.74
N PHE A 8 11.55 29.99 18.33
CA PHE A 8 11.91 30.27 19.71
C PHE A 8 13.14 31.19 19.75
N THR A 9 13.01 32.35 20.38
CA THR A 9 14.14 33.29 20.58
C THR A 9 14.49 33.36 22.06
N HIS A 10 15.56 32.68 22.47
CA HIS A 10 16.06 32.63 23.86
C HIS A 10 15.00 32.25 24.90
N VAL A 11 14.04 31.39 24.54
CA VAL A 11 13.04 30.87 25.47
C VAL A 11 13.75 30.03 26.54
N ARG A 12 13.56 30.40 27.81
CA ARG A 12 14.13 29.68 28.96
C ARG A 12 13.05 28.79 29.56
N LEU A 13 13.34 27.50 29.64
CA LEU A 13 12.50 26.50 30.28
C LEU A 13 13.18 26.02 31.57
N SER A 14 12.39 25.58 32.54
CA SER A 14 12.93 24.99 33.76
C SER A 14 13.50 23.59 33.45
N PRO A 15 14.47 23.08 34.21
CA PRO A 15 15.00 21.72 34.00
C PRO A 15 13.93 20.64 34.00
N GLU A 16 12.84 20.84 34.75
CA GLU A 16 11.68 19.94 34.83
C GLU A 16 10.87 19.89 33.52
N SER A 17 11.09 20.83 32.59
CA SER A 17 10.50 20.78 31.25
C SER A 17 11.14 19.73 30.34
N LEU A 18 12.32 19.20 30.71
CA LEU A 18 12.94 18.10 29.99
C LEU A 18 12.26 16.79 30.39
N LEU A 19 11.63 16.11 29.43
CA LEU A 19 10.93 14.82 29.66
C LEU A 19 11.88 13.64 29.98
N ARG A 20 13.16 13.91 30.22
CA ARG A 20 14.22 12.93 30.42
C ARG A 20 15.27 13.45 31.42
N PRO A 21 16.00 12.57 32.13
CA PRO A 21 17.22 12.96 32.84
C PRO A 21 18.20 13.77 31.99
N SER A 22 18.85 14.77 32.60
CA SER A 22 19.83 15.66 31.94
C SER A 22 21.14 14.97 31.53
N ALA A 23 21.37 13.75 32.01
CA ALA A 23 22.55 12.95 31.67
C ALA A 23 22.43 12.32 30.28
N ARG A 24 23.53 12.38 29.51
CA ARG A 24 23.64 11.68 28.21
C ARG A 24 23.47 10.17 28.37
N ALA A 25 22.90 9.54 27.35
CA ALA A 25 22.82 8.08 27.30
C ALA A 25 24.22 7.51 27.06
N HIS A 26 24.46 6.29 27.56
CA HIS A 26 25.66 5.53 27.20
C HIS A 26 25.58 5.01 25.75
N ASP A 27 24.37 4.65 25.30
CA ASP A 27 24.07 4.24 23.93
C ASP A 27 23.10 5.26 23.33
N GLU A 28 23.64 6.23 22.58
CA GLU A 28 22.86 7.30 21.97
C GLU A 28 21.88 6.78 20.89
N PRO A 29 22.26 5.85 19.98
CA PRO A 29 21.33 5.25 19.02
C PRO A 29 20.13 4.54 19.66
N ALA A 30 20.35 3.65 20.63
CA ALA A 30 19.26 2.92 21.27
C ALA A 30 18.33 3.86 22.04
N ASP A 31 18.91 4.88 22.68
CA ASP A 31 18.15 5.88 23.40
C ASP A 31 17.35 6.80 22.48
N PHE A 32 17.85 7.13 21.28
CA PHE A 32 17.08 7.85 20.27
C PHE A 32 15.81 7.07 19.86
N PHE A 33 15.94 5.78 19.51
CA PHE A 33 14.78 4.95 19.15
C PHE A 33 13.78 4.80 20.31
N ARG A 34 14.28 4.73 21.55
CA ARG A 34 13.41 4.78 22.73
C ARG A 34 12.67 6.11 22.85
N GLN A 35 13.31 7.22 22.54
CA GLN A 35 12.66 8.55 22.58
C GLN A 35 11.58 8.69 21.50
N ILE A 36 11.79 8.11 20.31
CA ILE A 36 10.81 8.13 19.21
C ILE A 36 9.90 6.89 19.15
N HIS A 37 9.74 6.15 20.27
CA HIS A 37 8.94 4.91 20.31
C HIS A 37 7.48 5.04 19.83
N ARG A 38 6.95 6.28 19.74
CA ARG A 38 5.61 6.54 19.20
C ARG A 38 5.58 6.65 17.68
N ALA A 39 6.69 6.96 17.03
CA ALA A 39 6.76 7.09 15.57
C ALA A 39 6.34 5.78 14.89
N PRO A 40 6.87 4.58 15.25
CA PRO A 40 6.40 3.30 14.73
C PRO A 40 4.88 3.08 14.83
N VAL A 41 4.28 3.45 15.97
CA VAL A 41 2.82 3.40 16.17
C VAL A 41 2.09 4.29 15.16
N GLY A 42 2.62 5.50 14.91
CA GLY A 42 2.13 6.40 13.86
C GLY A 42 2.32 5.82 12.46
N THR A 43 3.50 5.24 12.19
CA THR A 43 3.85 4.59 10.92
C THR A 43 2.89 3.45 10.58
N LEU A 44 2.40 2.70 11.58
CA LEU A 44 1.39 1.67 11.39
C LEU A 44 -0.05 2.23 11.29
N SER A 45 -0.44 3.11 12.22
CA SER A 45 -1.83 3.54 12.37
C SER A 45 -2.29 4.57 11.33
N LEU A 46 -1.43 5.53 10.97
CA LEU A 46 -1.74 6.57 10.01
C LEU A 46 -2.15 6.02 8.63
N PRO A 47 -1.40 5.09 8.01
CA PRO A 47 -1.77 4.55 6.69
C PRO A 47 -3.05 3.71 6.71
N MET A 48 -3.57 3.27 7.86
CA MET A 48 -4.88 2.59 7.93
C MET A 48 -6.03 3.50 7.45
N THR A 49 -5.86 4.82 7.49
CA THR A 49 -6.84 5.79 6.94
C THR A 49 -7.04 5.65 5.42
N ASN A 50 -6.11 5.01 4.70
CA ASN A 50 -6.28 4.68 3.29
C ASN A 50 -7.44 3.68 3.06
N ILE A 51 -7.74 2.80 4.02
CA ILE A 51 -8.82 1.80 3.89
C ILE A 51 -10.19 2.49 3.72
N PRO A 52 -10.64 3.37 4.65
CA PRO A 52 -11.91 4.06 4.46
C PRO A 52 -11.89 5.04 3.28
N ALA A 53 -10.74 5.62 2.94
CA ALA A 53 -10.63 6.49 1.77
C ALA A 53 -10.81 5.76 0.43
N LEU A 54 -10.28 4.53 0.31
CA LEU A 54 -10.57 3.65 -0.83
C LEU A 54 -12.06 3.33 -0.94
N GLN A 55 -12.69 3.00 0.18
CA GLN A 55 -14.13 2.69 0.24
C GLN A 55 -14.98 3.90 -0.19
N GLN A 56 -14.69 5.08 0.36
CA GLN A 56 -15.40 6.33 0.05
C GLN A 56 -15.17 6.75 -1.40
N SER A 57 -13.94 6.68 -1.91
CA SER A 57 -13.65 7.01 -3.31
C SER A 57 -14.36 6.05 -4.28
N ALA A 58 -14.35 4.75 -3.97
CA ALA A 58 -15.08 3.73 -4.75
C ALA A 58 -16.60 3.99 -4.75
N LEU A 59 -17.15 4.40 -3.60
CA LEU A 59 -18.54 4.75 -3.44
C LEU A 59 -18.95 5.94 -4.31
N ILE A 60 -18.18 7.02 -4.25
CA ILE A 60 -18.43 8.25 -5.01
C ILE A 60 -18.33 7.96 -6.51
N ALA A 61 -17.24 7.30 -6.93
CA ALA A 61 -17.03 6.94 -8.33
C ALA A 61 -18.12 5.98 -8.84
N GLY A 62 -18.46 4.94 -8.08
CA GLY A 62 -19.52 3.99 -8.43
C GLY A 62 -20.88 4.67 -8.57
N THR A 63 -21.24 5.53 -7.62
CA THR A 63 -22.51 6.28 -7.66
C THR A 63 -22.56 7.23 -8.86
N TYR A 64 -21.47 7.96 -9.13
CA TYR A 64 -21.38 8.84 -10.29
C TYR A 64 -21.53 8.05 -11.60
N ASN A 65 -20.80 6.93 -11.73
CA ASN A 65 -20.77 6.13 -12.95
C ASN A 65 -22.12 5.44 -13.23
N SER A 66 -22.88 5.09 -12.19
CA SER A 66 -24.24 4.54 -12.33
C SER A 66 -25.27 5.58 -12.78
N ARG A 67 -25.09 6.86 -12.39
CA ARG A 67 -26.02 7.94 -12.72
C ARG A 67 -25.68 8.62 -14.04
N ARG A 68 -24.40 8.67 -14.41
CA ARG A 68 -23.96 9.33 -15.64
C ARG A 68 -24.27 8.45 -16.84
N HIS A 69 -25.13 8.95 -17.72
CA HIS A 69 -25.48 8.27 -18.96
C HIS A 69 -24.76 8.89 -20.17
N VAL A 70 -24.53 8.07 -21.19
CA VAL A 70 -24.09 8.45 -22.52
C VAL A 70 -24.97 7.79 -23.56
N ALA A 71 -25.08 8.40 -24.74
CA ALA A 71 -25.78 7.78 -25.87
C ALA A 71 -25.08 6.48 -26.28
N ASP A 72 -25.87 5.45 -26.58
CA ASP A 72 -25.38 4.22 -27.16
C ASP A 72 -24.92 4.41 -28.62
N SER A 73 -24.34 3.37 -29.22
CA SER A 73 -23.84 3.42 -30.60
C SER A 73 -24.92 3.73 -31.65
N SER A 74 -26.19 3.51 -31.32
CA SER A 74 -27.34 3.86 -32.18
C SER A 74 -27.86 5.28 -31.94
N GLY A 75 -27.45 5.96 -30.86
CA GLY A 75 -27.95 7.28 -30.48
C GLY A 75 -29.40 7.27 -29.98
N THR A 76 -30.01 6.09 -29.80
CA THR A 76 -31.43 5.93 -29.49
C THR A 76 -31.67 5.62 -28.01
N LYS A 77 -30.66 5.11 -27.31
CA LYS A 77 -30.75 4.78 -25.89
C LYS A 77 -29.62 5.41 -25.10
N GLU A 78 -29.93 5.84 -23.89
CA GLU A 78 -28.94 6.22 -22.90
C GLU A 78 -28.50 5.01 -22.09
N ILE A 79 -27.19 4.80 -21.95
CA ILE A 79 -26.61 3.75 -21.12
C ILE A 79 -25.73 4.35 -20.03
N PRO A 80 -25.83 3.85 -18.78
CA PRO A 80 -24.99 4.32 -17.69
C PRO A 80 -23.54 3.91 -17.93
N ILE A 81 -22.60 4.83 -17.68
CA ILE A 81 -21.20 4.61 -18.01
C ILE A 81 -20.56 3.49 -17.18
N ILE A 82 -21.14 3.14 -16.02
CA ILE A 82 -20.69 2.00 -15.22
C ILE A 82 -20.70 0.67 -16.00
N GLN A 83 -21.46 0.54 -17.10
CA GLN A 83 -21.45 -0.65 -17.95
C GLN A 83 -20.15 -0.84 -18.73
N PHE A 84 -19.33 0.21 -18.87
CA PHE A 84 -18.07 0.11 -19.61
C PHE A 84 -16.95 -0.45 -18.72
N PRO A 85 -16.15 -1.43 -19.20
CA PRO A 85 -15.03 -1.98 -18.45
C PRO A 85 -14.03 -0.96 -17.92
N LYS A 86 -13.73 0.09 -18.70
CA LYS A 86 -12.82 1.14 -18.24
C LYS A 86 -13.34 1.91 -17.02
N GLN A 87 -14.66 1.91 -16.79
CA GLN A 87 -15.28 2.64 -15.68
C GLN A 87 -15.37 1.80 -14.41
N TYR A 88 -15.85 0.56 -14.49
CA TYR A 88 -16.02 -0.26 -13.28
C TYR A 88 -14.72 -0.87 -12.76
N ARG A 89 -13.70 -1.06 -13.61
CA ARG A 89 -12.44 -1.75 -13.23
C ARG A 89 -11.72 -1.09 -12.03
N PRO A 90 -11.51 0.24 -12.01
CA PRO A 90 -10.81 0.88 -10.89
C PRO A 90 -11.65 0.89 -9.61
N ILE A 91 -12.99 0.94 -9.76
CA ILE A 91 -13.93 0.82 -8.64
C ILE A 91 -13.76 -0.54 -7.98
N LEU A 92 -13.78 -1.64 -8.74
CA LEU A 92 -13.56 -2.98 -8.19
C LEU A 92 -12.18 -3.13 -7.53
N ASN A 93 -11.13 -2.56 -8.14
CA ASN A 93 -9.79 -2.59 -7.55
C ASN A 93 -9.77 -1.92 -6.17
N ALA A 94 -10.37 -0.73 -6.03
CA ALA A 94 -10.44 -0.01 -4.76
C ALA A 94 -11.19 -0.79 -3.68
N ILE A 95 -12.29 -1.43 -4.05
CA ILE A 95 -13.10 -2.26 -3.16
C ILE A 95 -12.25 -3.43 -2.64
N VAL A 96 -11.66 -4.18 -3.56
CA VAL A 96 -10.87 -5.36 -3.23
C VAL A 96 -9.63 -5.00 -2.41
N GLN A 97 -8.91 -3.93 -2.78
CA GLN A 97 -7.80 -3.41 -2.00
C GLN A 97 -8.24 -3.05 -0.58
N SER A 98 -9.37 -2.35 -0.42
CA SER A 98 -9.86 -2.00 0.91
C SER A 98 -10.11 -3.22 1.78
N TRP A 99 -10.68 -4.30 1.24
CA TRP A 99 -10.92 -5.53 1.99
C TRP A 99 -9.65 -6.29 2.34
N VAL A 100 -8.71 -6.37 1.40
CA VAL A 100 -7.44 -7.07 1.61
C VAL A 100 -6.57 -6.33 2.62
N TYR A 101 -6.51 -5.00 2.53
CA TYR A 101 -5.76 -4.17 3.48
C TYR A 101 -6.42 -4.08 4.85
N ASP A 102 -7.76 -4.16 4.94
CA ASP A 102 -8.47 -4.30 6.22
C ASP A 102 -8.08 -5.61 6.92
N ALA A 103 -8.06 -6.73 6.20
CA ALA A 103 -7.57 -8.00 6.75
C ALA A 103 -6.08 -7.92 7.13
N PHE A 104 -5.25 -7.24 6.31
CA PHE A 104 -3.83 -7.08 6.62
C PHE A 104 -3.59 -6.16 7.82
N ALA A 105 -4.44 -5.15 8.06
CA ALA A 105 -4.31 -4.26 9.20
C ALA A 105 -4.41 -5.03 10.53
N ASP A 106 -5.38 -5.96 10.64
CA ASP A 106 -5.53 -6.84 11.81
C ASP A 106 -4.24 -7.62 12.10
N GLU A 107 -3.66 -8.24 11.06
CA GLU A 107 -2.42 -9.03 11.19
C GLU A 107 -1.20 -8.16 11.47
N ALA A 108 -1.08 -7.00 10.80
CA ALA A 108 0.03 -6.07 11.00
C ALA A 108 0.04 -5.54 12.44
N ILE A 109 -1.14 -5.26 13.03
CA ILE A 109 -1.28 -4.93 14.45
C ILE A 109 -0.85 -6.12 15.32
N ALA A 110 -1.30 -7.33 15.01
CA ALA A 110 -0.94 -8.51 15.78
C ALA A 110 0.58 -8.75 15.81
N LEU A 111 1.25 -8.68 14.65
CA LEU A 111 2.70 -8.81 14.52
C LEU A 111 3.44 -7.65 15.21
N PHE A 112 2.95 -6.43 15.09
CA PHE A 112 3.56 -5.27 15.75
C PHE A 112 3.49 -5.37 17.28
N LEU A 113 2.42 -5.97 17.81
CA LEU A 113 2.23 -6.17 19.26
C LEU A 113 2.86 -7.45 19.80
N ASP A 114 3.35 -8.34 18.95
CA ASP A 114 3.92 -9.62 19.36
C ASP A 114 5.25 -9.42 20.09
N ALA A 115 5.24 -9.66 21.41
CA ALA A 115 6.40 -9.49 22.27
C ALA A 115 7.55 -10.47 21.96
N GLU A 116 7.29 -11.57 21.25
CA GLU A 116 8.27 -12.59 20.90
C GLU A 116 9.07 -12.24 19.63
N LEU A 117 8.61 -11.28 18.83
CA LEU A 117 9.33 -10.81 17.65
C LEU A 117 10.37 -9.76 18.02
N ASP A 118 11.52 -9.74 17.35
CA ASP A 118 12.47 -8.64 17.50
C ASP A 118 11.86 -7.31 17.06
N THR A 119 12.24 -6.21 17.72
CA THR A 119 11.71 -4.86 17.45
C THR A 119 11.87 -4.48 15.97
N GLU A 120 13.00 -4.84 15.37
CA GLU A 120 13.32 -4.61 13.97
C GLU A 120 12.35 -5.32 13.02
N VAL A 121 11.93 -6.54 13.37
CA VAL A 121 10.95 -7.31 12.59
C VAL A 121 9.57 -6.65 12.70
N ARG A 122 9.18 -6.20 13.89
CA ARG A 122 7.91 -5.47 14.11
C ARG A 122 7.87 -4.18 13.29
N HIS A 123 8.96 -3.40 13.30
CA HIS A 123 9.07 -2.20 12.46
C HIS A 123 9.08 -2.53 10.97
N ALA A 124 9.72 -3.63 10.55
CA ALA A 124 9.70 -4.02 9.15
C ALA A 124 8.27 -4.32 8.65
N VAL A 125 7.41 -4.91 9.50
CA VAL A 125 6.00 -5.15 9.18
C VAL A 125 5.26 -3.83 8.92
N GLU A 126 5.44 -2.84 9.79
CA GLU A 126 4.74 -1.56 9.65
C GLU A 126 5.18 -0.79 8.39
N VAL A 127 6.47 -0.86 8.03
CA VAL A 127 7.02 -0.25 6.83
C VAL A 127 6.49 -0.96 5.57
N CYS A 128 6.43 -2.29 5.59
CA CYS A 128 5.79 -3.06 4.52
C CYS A 128 4.31 -2.73 4.36
N PHE A 129 3.57 -2.62 5.47
CA PHE A 129 2.16 -2.23 5.47
C PHE A 129 1.97 -0.82 4.88
N LYS A 130 2.64 0.18 5.45
CA LYS A 130 2.60 1.59 5.04
C LYS A 130 2.92 1.76 3.55
N THR A 131 4.00 1.12 3.09
CA THR A 131 4.43 1.21 1.69
C THR A 131 3.44 0.54 0.74
N ALA A 132 2.93 -0.66 1.06
CA ALA A 132 1.99 -1.36 0.20
C ALA A 132 0.67 -0.58 0.05
N ILE A 133 0.01 -0.30 1.18
CA ILE A 133 -1.31 0.34 1.16
C ILE A 133 -1.27 1.76 0.60
N GLY A 134 -0.27 2.57 0.98
CA GLY A 134 -0.20 3.96 0.51
C GLY A 134 0.01 4.05 -0.99
N THR A 135 0.95 3.26 -1.53
CA THR A 135 1.27 3.33 -2.95
C THR A 135 0.17 2.74 -3.83
N ASP A 136 -0.52 1.69 -3.38
CA ASP A 136 -1.67 1.15 -4.09
C ASP A 136 -2.88 2.10 -4.03
N THR A 137 -3.08 2.76 -2.89
CA THR A 137 -4.18 3.71 -2.69
C THR A 137 -4.01 4.95 -3.56
N GLN A 138 -2.84 5.57 -3.57
CA GLN A 138 -2.55 6.75 -4.39
C GLN A 138 -2.83 6.47 -5.88
N ASN A 139 -2.34 5.34 -6.40
CA ASN A 139 -2.60 4.96 -7.79
C ASN A 139 -4.10 4.78 -8.07
N THR A 140 -4.81 4.14 -7.15
CA THR A 140 -6.21 3.78 -7.34
C THR A 140 -7.14 4.98 -7.20
N ILE A 141 -6.92 5.85 -6.20
CA ILE A 141 -7.72 7.07 -6.00
C ILE A 141 -7.57 8.02 -7.19
N ASN A 142 -6.35 8.20 -7.70
CA ASN A 142 -6.13 9.00 -8.91
C ASN A 142 -6.90 8.44 -10.10
N GLU A 143 -6.89 7.12 -10.31
CA GLU A 143 -7.69 6.51 -11.38
C GLU A 143 -9.19 6.70 -11.16
N LEU A 144 -9.69 6.61 -9.93
CA LEU A 144 -11.10 6.85 -9.59
C LEU A 144 -11.53 8.31 -9.88
N ALA A 145 -10.68 9.29 -9.56
CA ALA A 145 -10.93 10.69 -9.87
C ALA A 145 -11.11 10.89 -11.38
N GLU A 146 -10.25 10.27 -12.20
CA GLU A 146 -10.38 10.30 -13.66
C GLU A 146 -11.69 9.68 -14.17
N ARG A 147 -12.20 8.61 -13.52
CA ARG A 147 -13.49 7.99 -13.88
C ARG A 147 -14.70 8.87 -13.57
N CYS A 148 -14.51 9.94 -12.80
CA CYS A 148 -15.51 10.97 -12.56
C CYS A 148 -15.38 12.19 -13.52
N GLY A 149 -14.41 12.16 -14.44
CA GLY A 149 -14.10 13.29 -15.32
C GLY A 149 -13.78 14.56 -14.53
N TRP A 150 -14.19 15.72 -15.05
CA TRP A 150 -13.98 17.01 -14.36
C TRP A 150 -14.63 17.08 -12.97
N ARG A 151 -15.59 16.20 -12.65
CA ARG A 151 -16.18 16.16 -11.30
C ARG A 151 -15.26 15.51 -10.27
N GLY A 152 -14.36 14.63 -10.69
CA GLY A 152 -13.39 14.01 -9.77
C GLY A 152 -12.37 14.99 -9.19
N ILE A 153 -12.15 16.13 -9.86
CA ILE A 153 -11.21 17.18 -9.42
C ILE A 153 -11.88 18.29 -8.60
N LEU A 154 -13.20 18.22 -8.40
CA LEU A 154 -13.92 19.22 -7.60
C LEU A 154 -13.84 18.84 -6.13
N ASP A 155 -13.46 19.81 -5.31
CA ASP A 155 -13.33 19.66 -3.86
C ASP A 155 -14.58 19.09 -3.19
N TYR A 156 -15.77 19.52 -3.60
CA TYR A 156 -17.04 19.06 -3.03
C TYR A 156 -17.34 17.57 -3.28
N ASN A 157 -16.71 16.93 -4.27
CA ASN A 157 -16.85 15.49 -4.51
C ASN A 157 -15.81 14.66 -3.76
N GLU A 158 -14.95 15.30 -2.96
CA GLU A 158 -14.04 14.71 -1.97
C GLU A 158 -12.93 13.77 -2.48
N ILE A 159 -13.02 13.14 -3.66
CA ILE A 159 -12.00 12.17 -4.13
C ILE A 159 -10.60 12.79 -4.13
N ILE A 160 -10.43 13.97 -4.75
CA ILE A 160 -9.12 14.64 -4.79
C ILE A 160 -8.69 15.21 -3.44
N GLN A 161 -9.64 15.56 -2.56
CA GLN A 161 -9.32 16.03 -1.21
C GLN A 161 -8.79 14.87 -0.35
N LEU A 162 -9.38 13.68 -0.50
CA LEU A 162 -8.87 12.46 0.11
C LEU A 162 -7.46 12.14 -0.40
N ASP A 163 -7.21 12.21 -1.71
CA ASP A 163 -5.87 11.99 -2.28
C ASP A 163 -4.83 12.94 -1.68
N LEU A 164 -5.15 14.24 -1.64
CA LEU A 164 -4.26 15.27 -1.08
C LEU A 164 -4.03 15.08 0.42
N ALA A 165 -5.06 14.73 1.18
CA ALA A 165 -4.93 14.47 2.62
C ALA A 165 -4.06 13.23 2.89
N LEU A 166 -4.25 12.16 2.11
CA LEU A 166 -3.48 10.92 2.23
C LEU A 166 -2.03 11.07 1.74
N GLY A 167 -1.75 11.98 0.81
CA GLY A 167 -0.38 12.31 0.41
C GLY A 167 0.49 12.75 1.59
N GLY A 168 -0.10 13.34 2.63
CA GLY A 168 0.60 13.64 3.88
C GLY A 168 1.11 12.39 4.61
N ASN A 169 0.43 11.25 4.49
CA ASN A 169 0.82 9.99 5.11
C ASN A 169 2.13 9.43 4.53
N GLU A 170 2.51 9.84 3.31
CA GLU A 170 3.76 9.41 2.66
C GLU A 170 5.02 9.98 3.35
N VAL A 171 4.87 11.13 4.01
CA VAL A 171 5.98 11.90 4.59
C VAL A 171 5.88 11.97 6.12
N ALA A 172 4.67 11.92 6.67
CA ALA A 172 4.44 11.95 8.11
C ALA A 172 4.91 10.65 8.80
N GLU A 173 5.28 10.75 10.09
CA GLU A 173 5.73 9.61 10.91
C GLU A 173 6.88 8.81 10.25
N GLU A 174 7.79 9.53 9.60
CA GLU A 174 8.89 9.10 8.74
C GLU A 174 8.54 8.92 7.25
N ASP A 175 9.39 9.54 6.41
CA ASP A 175 9.33 9.49 4.96
C ASP A 175 9.55 8.06 4.44
N TYR A 176 8.73 7.64 3.48
CA TYR A 176 8.81 6.31 2.87
C TYR A 176 10.23 5.97 2.43
N THR A 177 10.92 6.92 1.82
CA THR A 177 12.28 6.74 1.26
C THR A 177 13.28 6.37 2.33
N VAL A 178 13.24 7.05 3.47
CA VAL A 178 14.14 6.73 4.58
C VAL A 178 13.81 5.34 5.14
N LEU A 179 12.52 5.03 5.30
CA LEU A 179 12.06 3.76 5.85
C LEU A 179 12.45 2.56 4.98
N TYR A 180 12.11 2.57 3.68
CA TYR A 180 12.38 1.42 2.82
C TYR A 180 13.88 1.25 2.52
N ILE A 181 14.67 2.34 2.46
CA ILE A 181 16.12 2.24 2.27
C ILE A 181 16.76 1.58 3.47
N ARG A 182 16.37 2.01 4.68
CA ARG A 182 16.87 1.43 5.92
C ARG A 182 16.48 -0.05 6.01
N LEU A 183 15.20 -0.37 5.83
CA LEU A 183 14.72 -1.76 5.88
C LEU A 183 15.52 -2.66 4.93
N VAL A 184 15.62 -2.29 3.65
CA VAL A 184 16.32 -3.10 2.65
C VAL A 184 17.79 -3.25 2.97
N SER A 185 18.46 -2.18 3.40
CA SER A 185 19.87 -2.23 3.77
C SER A 185 20.12 -3.16 4.95
N GLU A 186 19.31 -3.08 6.01
CA GLU A 186 19.48 -3.89 7.21
C GLU A 186 19.20 -5.39 6.95
N VAL A 187 18.18 -5.70 6.14
CA VAL A 187 17.87 -7.07 5.73
C VAL A 187 18.97 -7.66 4.85
N LEU A 188 19.48 -6.91 3.86
CA LEU A 188 20.59 -7.38 3.01
C LEU A 188 21.90 -7.53 3.76
N LEU A 189 22.11 -6.78 4.85
CA LEU A 189 23.25 -6.96 5.76
C LEU A 189 23.06 -8.14 6.73
N GLY A 190 21.93 -8.85 6.67
CA GLY A 190 21.64 -10.00 7.52
C GLY A 190 21.40 -9.63 8.98
N ARG A 191 20.99 -8.39 9.27
CA ARG A 191 20.74 -7.94 10.65
C ARG A 191 19.46 -8.52 11.23
N TYR A 192 18.45 -8.75 10.39
CA TYR A 192 17.23 -9.48 10.73
C TYR A 192 16.58 -10.04 9.46
N GLU A 193 15.66 -10.99 9.64
CA GLU A 193 14.86 -11.56 8.55
C GLU A 193 13.43 -11.00 8.55
N LEU A 194 12.88 -10.78 7.36
CA LEU A 194 11.48 -10.42 7.20
C LEU A 194 10.56 -11.63 7.53
N PRO A 195 9.29 -11.40 7.92
CA PRO A 195 8.33 -12.47 8.15
C PRO A 195 8.23 -13.43 6.95
N LYS A 196 8.47 -14.72 7.21
CA LYS A 196 8.56 -15.76 6.17
C LYS A 196 7.22 -15.91 5.44
N ALA A 197 7.29 -16.20 4.15
CA ALA A 197 6.11 -16.50 3.34
C ALA A 197 5.42 -17.79 3.83
N ARG A 198 4.11 -17.69 4.07
CA ARG A 198 3.26 -18.82 4.44
C ARG A 198 2.89 -19.65 3.21
N MET A 199 2.75 -19.01 2.05
CA MET A 199 2.24 -19.60 0.81
C MET A 199 3.33 -19.67 -0.27
N LYS A 200 4.47 -20.33 0.02
CA LYS A 200 5.69 -20.33 -0.81
C LYS A 200 5.50 -20.69 -2.29
N THR A 201 4.43 -21.40 -2.63
CA THR A 201 4.10 -21.83 -4.01
C THR A 201 3.14 -20.87 -4.73
N CYS A 202 2.75 -19.75 -4.14
CA CYS A 202 1.99 -18.69 -4.82
C CYS A 202 2.92 -17.73 -5.57
N GLN A 203 2.35 -16.92 -6.47
CA GLN A 203 3.15 -16.06 -7.36
C GLN A 203 3.81 -14.90 -6.58
N LEU A 204 3.06 -14.23 -5.69
CA LEU A 204 3.59 -13.09 -4.93
C LEU A 204 4.79 -13.45 -4.02
N PRO A 205 4.78 -14.58 -3.28
CA PRO A 205 5.97 -15.02 -2.53
C PRO A 205 7.17 -15.36 -3.39
N ARG A 206 6.99 -15.94 -4.59
CA ARG A 206 8.09 -16.22 -5.51
C ARG A 206 8.68 -14.92 -6.07
N HIS A 207 7.83 -13.96 -6.42
CA HIS A 207 8.26 -12.62 -6.83
C HIS A 207 9.05 -11.93 -5.73
N GLN A 208 8.53 -11.88 -4.50
CA GLN A 208 9.28 -11.35 -3.35
C GLN A 208 10.65 -12.05 -3.24
N THR A 209 10.67 -13.39 -3.21
CA THR A 209 11.94 -14.11 -3.08
C THR A 209 12.92 -13.77 -4.20
N GLY A 210 12.45 -13.72 -5.44
CA GLY A 210 13.26 -13.42 -6.61
C GLY A 210 13.87 -12.02 -6.59
N ILE A 211 13.07 -10.98 -6.33
CA ILE A 211 13.60 -9.60 -6.32
C ILE A 211 14.58 -9.35 -5.17
N TRP A 212 14.40 -10.02 -4.02
CA TRP A 212 15.34 -9.95 -2.91
C TRP A 212 16.64 -10.70 -3.23
N GLN A 213 16.54 -11.86 -3.88
CA GLN A 213 17.70 -12.61 -4.35
C GLN A 213 18.50 -11.82 -5.41
N GLU A 214 17.82 -11.23 -6.40
CA GLU A 214 18.46 -10.38 -7.41
C GLU A 214 19.19 -9.19 -6.78
N ALA A 215 18.59 -8.56 -5.76
CA ALA A 215 19.22 -7.46 -5.05
C ALA A 215 20.45 -7.93 -4.27
N GLN A 216 20.37 -9.10 -3.62
CA GLN A 216 21.50 -9.70 -2.91
C GLN A 216 22.65 -10.04 -3.86
N GLU A 217 22.39 -10.77 -4.95
CA GLU A 217 23.39 -11.12 -5.97
C GLU A 217 24.03 -9.87 -6.59
N MET A 218 23.23 -8.83 -6.84
CA MET A 218 23.72 -7.55 -7.32
C MET A 218 24.66 -6.89 -6.31
N VAL A 219 24.29 -6.81 -5.03
CA VAL A 219 25.15 -6.24 -3.98
C VAL A 219 26.44 -7.04 -3.85
N GLU A 220 26.38 -8.37 -3.84
CA GLU A 220 27.55 -9.25 -3.78
C GLU A 220 28.48 -9.07 -4.99
N SER A 221 27.92 -8.89 -6.20
CA SER A 221 28.71 -8.67 -7.42
C SER A 221 29.39 -7.30 -7.50
N LEU A 222 28.85 -6.30 -6.80
CA LEU A 222 29.32 -4.91 -6.82
C LEU A 222 30.14 -4.53 -5.59
N ALA A 223 30.06 -5.31 -4.51
CA ALA A 223 30.75 -5.04 -3.27
C ALA A 223 32.22 -5.50 -3.36
N ASP A 224 33.09 -4.62 -3.84
CA ASP A 224 34.55 -4.74 -3.69
C ASP A 224 35.00 -4.48 -2.22
N GLN A 225 34.24 -4.94 -1.22
CA GLN A 225 34.36 -4.77 0.25
C GLN A 225 33.57 -3.62 0.91
N ASN A 226 32.73 -2.86 0.20
CA ASN A 226 31.89 -1.83 0.83
C ASN A 226 30.44 -1.80 0.29
N HIS A 227 29.49 -2.22 1.12
CA HIS A 227 28.04 -2.17 0.85
C HIS A 227 27.48 -0.74 0.73
N HIS A 228 28.25 0.28 1.12
CA HIS A 228 27.90 1.70 0.96
C HIS A 228 28.60 2.37 -0.22
N SER A 229 29.19 1.59 -1.15
CA SER A 229 29.78 2.19 -2.36
C SER A 229 28.71 2.94 -3.16
N GLU A 230 29.11 4.04 -3.82
CA GLU A 230 28.22 4.81 -4.69
C GLU A 230 27.55 3.92 -5.75
N LYS A 231 28.28 2.88 -6.22
CA LYS A 231 27.80 1.94 -7.22
C LYS A 231 26.69 1.03 -6.68
N VAL A 232 26.82 0.53 -5.44
CA VAL A 232 25.75 -0.24 -4.78
C VAL A 232 24.53 0.67 -4.58
N ASN A 233 24.71 1.88 -4.07
CA ASN A 233 23.61 2.82 -3.88
C ASN A 233 22.87 3.15 -5.19
N ALA A 234 23.60 3.42 -6.27
CA ALA A 234 23.01 3.73 -7.57
C ALA A 234 22.14 2.60 -8.15
N ASN A 235 22.42 1.34 -7.78
CA ASN A 235 21.68 0.17 -8.28
C ASN A 235 20.62 -0.34 -7.31
N LEU A 236 20.85 -0.20 -6.00
CA LEU A 236 19.96 -0.70 -4.94
C LEU A 236 18.83 0.28 -4.64
N LEU A 237 19.14 1.55 -4.40
CA LEU A 237 18.16 2.54 -3.90
C LEU A 237 16.92 2.68 -4.79
N PRO A 238 17.02 2.65 -6.14
CA PRO A 238 15.84 2.70 -7.00
C PRO A 238 14.89 1.50 -6.84
N ARG A 239 15.37 0.36 -6.31
CA ARG A 239 14.61 -0.89 -6.16
C ARG A 239 13.95 -1.01 -4.78
N CYS A 240 14.43 -0.28 -3.78
CA CYS A 240 14.05 -0.51 -2.39
C CYS A 240 12.54 -0.37 -2.14
N ARG A 241 11.90 0.63 -2.76
CA ARG A 241 10.44 0.82 -2.66
C ARG A 241 9.68 -0.41 -3.13
N ASP A 242 10.04 -0.93 -4.31
CA ASP A 242 9.34 -2.05 -4.93
C ASP A 242 9.57 -3.35 -4.16
N MET A 243 10.75 -3.55 -3.58
CA MET A 243 11.06 -4.70 -2.71
C MET A 243 10.20 -4.71 -1.44
N VAL A 244 10.10 -3.57 -0.77
CA VAL A 244 9.28 -3.41 0.44
C VAL A 244 7.80 -3.54 0.09
N LYS A 245 7.35 -2.91 -1.00
CA LYS A 245 5.99 -3.02 -1.51
C LYS A 245 5.60 -4.46 -1.84
N ALA A 246 6.44 -5.21 -2.57
CA ALA A 246 6.18 -6.60 -2.92
C ALA A 246 6.06 -7.48 -1.67
N THR A 247 6.89 -7.21 -0.65
CA THR A 247 6.78 -7.89 0.65
C THR A 247 5.45 -7.60 1.32
N GLY A 248 5.02 -6.33 1.36
CA GLY A 248 3.72 -5.94 1.92
C GLY A 248 2.53 -6.50 1.15
N ASN A 249 2.57 -6.48 -0.19
CA ASN A 249 1.54 -7.08 -1.05
C ASN A 249 1.40 -8.58 -0.81
N ARG A 250 2.53 -9.29 -0.68
CA ARG A 250 2.55 -10.70 -0.33
C ARG A 250 1.92 -10.96 1.04
N MET A 251 2.30 -10.19 2.06
CA MET A 251 1.72 -10.32 3.41
C MET A 251 0.21 -10.05 3.40
N ALA A 252 -0.23 -9.03 2.67
CA ALA A 252 -1.63 -8.67 2.56
C ALA A 252 -2.45 -9.79 1.92
N TYR A 253 -1.98 -10.34 0.80
CA TYR A 253 -2.62 -11.46 0.12
C TYR A 253 -2.67 -12.71 1.00
N GLU A 254 -1.56 -13.14 1.60
CA GLU A 254 -1.52 -14.32 2.46
C GLU A 254 -2.47 -14.18 3.66
N THR A 255 -2.53 -12.98 4.24
CA THR A 255 -3.45 -12.68 5.35
C THR A 255 -4.90 -12.77 4.89
N ALA A 256 -5.23 -12.16 3.75
CA ALA A 256 -6.57 -12.19 3.20
C ALA A 256 -7.03 -13.63 2.88
N VAL A 257 -6.16 -14.46 2.29
CA VAL A 257 -6.44 -15.88 2.05
C VAL A 257 -6.68 -16.62 3.37
N THR A 258 -5.76 -16.46 4.34
CA THR A 258 -5.82 -17.19 5.62
C THR A 258 -7.02 -16.77 6.47
N SER A 259 -7.47 -15.51 6.35
CA SER A 259 -8.65 -15.02 7.06
C SER A 259 -9.95 -15.74 6.69
N GLY A 260 -10.03 -16.30 5.47
CA GLY A 260 -11.25 -16.90 4.93
C GLY A 260 -12.43 -15.93 4.76
N LYS A 261 -12.23 -14.62 5.00
CA LYS A 261 -13.29 -13.60 4.95
C LYS A 261 -13.64 -13.16 3.53
N LEU A 262 -12.71 -13.30 2.58
CA LEU A 262 -12.84 -12.82 1.20
C LEU A 262 -13.16 -13.96 0.23
N LYS A 263 -13.93 -13.64 -0.83
CA LYS A 263 -14.20 -14.57 -1.92
C LYS A 263 -12.96 -14.79 -2.80
N SER A 264 -12.89 -15.94 -3.47
CA SER A 264 -11.81 -16.30 -4.41
C SER A 264 -11.56 -15.23 -5.47
N GLU A 265 -12.61 -14.61 -6.00
CA GLU A 265 -12.50 -13.66 -7.11
C GLU A 265 -11.89 -12.34 -6.63
N ALA A 266 -12.17 -11.93 -5.39
CA ALA A 266 -11.54 -10.76 -4.78
C ALA A 266 -10.04 -11.02 -4.55
N LEU A 267 -9.69 -12.20 -4.03
CA LEU A 267 -8.29 -12.59 -3.84
C LEU A 267 -7.53 -12.64 -5.17
N GLN A 268 -8.13 -13.24 -6.20
CA GLN A 268 -7.56 -13.31 -7.54
C GLN A 268 -7.39 -11.93 -8.18
N LEU A 269 -8.38 -11.03 -8.05
CA LEU A 269 -8.26 -9.67 -8.57
C LEU A 269 -7.16 -8.87 -7.85
N PHE A 270 -7.01 -9.05 -6.54
CA PHE A 270 -5.91 -8.43 -5.79
C PHE A 270 -4.56 -8.94 -6.27
N GLU A 271 -4.36 -10.26 -6.31
CA GLU A 271 -3.11 -10.89 -6.75
C GLU A 271 -2.71 -10.43 -8.15
N LEU A 272 -3.64 -10.46 -9.10
CA LEU A 272 -3.35 -10.02 -10.47
C LEU A 272 -3.08 -8.51 -10.55
N THR A 273 -3.67 -7.70 -9.67
CA THR A 273 -3.35 -6.26 -9.58
C THR A 273 -1.93 -6.04 -9.05
N CYS A 274 -1.49 -6.82 -8.05
CA CYS A 274 -0.10 -6.82 -7.59
C CYS A 274 0.85 -7.28 -8.70
N ILE A 275 0.51 -8.35 -9.44
CA ILE A 275 1.30 -8.84 -10.58
C ILE A 275 1.46 -7.75 -11.66
N LYS A 276 0.39 -6.99 -11.93
CA LYS A 276 0.42 -5.88 -12.90
C LYS A 276 1.49 -4.84 -12.56
N SER A 277 1.73 -4.60 -11.26
CA SER A 277 2.66 -3.57 -10.79
C SER A 277 4.11 -3.85 -11.17
N ASP A 278 4.47 -5.12 -11.42
CA ASP A 278 5.79 -5.53 -11.90
C ASP A 278 5.67 -6.57 -13.03
N SER A 279 4.86 -6.25 -14.04
CA SER A 279 4.63 -7.18 -15.16
C SER A 279 5.92 -7.65 -15.86
N GLY A 280 6.99 -6.84 -15.81
CA GLY A 280 8.29 -7.18 -16.39
C GLY A 280 8.91 -8.41 -15.72
N TRP A 281 8.94 -8.43 -14.38
CA TRP A 281 9.46 -9.57 -13.64
C TRP A 281 8.66 -10.85 -13.92
N TYR A 282 7.33 -10.79 -13.85
CA TYR A 282 6.48 -11.96 -14.11
C TYR A 282 6.57 -12.48 -15.55
N CYS A 283 6.75 -11.59 -16.53
CA CYS A 283 7.00 -12.01 -17.92
C CYS A 283 8.33 -12.78 -18.03
N GLN A 284 9.38 -12.31 -17.36
CA GLN A 284 10.72 -12.87 -17.44
C GLN A 284 10.83 -14.22 -16.70
N PHE A 285 10.27 -14.32 -15.50
CA PHE A 285 10.52 -15.46 -14.60
C PHE A 285 9.35 -16.45 -14.48
N GLU A 286 8.12 -16.03 -14.79
CA GLU A 286 6.93 -16.88 -14.71
C GLU A 286 6.33 -17.20 -16.09
N GLY A 287 6.94 -16.68 -17.17
CA GLY A 287 6.48 -16.89 -18.54
C GLY A 287 5.10 -16.29 -18.82
N PHE A 288 4.70 -15.29 -18.04
CA PHE A 288 3.31 -14.83 -18.03
C PHE A 288 3.04 -13.85 -19.19
N GLY A 289 2.44 -14.34 -20.27
CA GLY A 289 2.22 -13.56 -21.49
C GLY A 289 1.20 -12.43 -21.31
N ARG A 290 1.42 -11.30 -22.00
CA ARG A 290 0.56 -10.10 -21.91
C ARG A 290 -0.92 -10.36 -22.21
N ASN A 291 -1.23 -11.15 -23.23
CA ASN A 291 -2.62 -11.45 -23.61
C ASN A 291 -3.30 -12.38 -22.61
N GLU A 292 -2.57 -13.39 -22.12
CA GLU A 292 -3.04 -14.30 -21.08
C GLU A 292 -3.35 -13.53 -19.79
N PHE A 293 -2.47 -12.60 -19.40
CA PHE A 293 -2.68 -11.73 -18.25
C PHE A 293 -3.96 -10.89 -18.36
N LEU A 294 -4.18 -10.26 -19.52
CA LEU A 294 -5.38 -9.44 -19.75
C LEU A 294 -6.67 -10.27 -19.68
N GLN A 295 -6.63 -11.52 -20.14
CA GLN A 295 -7.77 -12.44 -20.06
C GLN A 295 -8.04 -12.87 -18.61
N LYS A 296 -7.02 -13.31 -17.87
CA LYS A 296 -7.14 -13.68 -16.44
C LYS A 296 -7.64 -12.54 -15.57
N MET A 297 -7.31 -11.29 -15.92
CA MET A 297 -7.81 -10.09 -15.24
C MET A 297 -9.31 -9.81 -15.48
N GLN A 298 -9.93 -10.42 -16.48
CA GLN A 298 -11.33 -10.17 -16.84
C GLN A 298 -12.28 -11.10 -16.06
N GLU A 299 -11.93 -12.36 -15.91
CA GLU A 299 -12.73 -13.40 -15.23
C GLU A 299 -13.21 -13.01 -13.82
N PRO A 300 -12.34 -12.65 -12.85
CA PRO A 300 -12.79 -12.30 -11.50
C PRO A 300 -13.64 -11.02 -11.48
N ARG A 301 -13.48 -10.15 -12.48
CA ARG A 301 -14.25 -8.90 -12.54
C ARG A 301 -15.70 -9.15 -12.95
N GLU A 302 -15.93 -10.07 -13.88
CA GLU A 302 -17.29 -10.40 -14.33
C GLU A 302 -18.12 -10.95 -13.15
N GLU A 303 -17.53 -11.86 -12.38
CA GLU A 303 -18.10 -12.38 -11.14
C GLU A 303 -18.34 -11.28 -10.08
N LEU A 304 -17.36 -10.40 -9.87
CA LEU A 304 -17.44 -9.34 -8.88
C LEU A 304 -18.43 -8.23 -9.24
N ILE A 305 -18.66 -7.93 -10.52
CA ILE A 305 -19.69 -6.96 -10.95
C ILE A 305 -21.06 -7.39 -10.45
N HIS A 306 -21.41 -8.67 -10.57
CA HIS A 306 -22.69 -9.19 -10.06
C HIS A 306 -22.76 -9.08 -8.53
N CYS A 307 -21.63 -9.23 -7.84
CA CYS A 307 -21.53 -9.05 -6.39
C CYS A 307 -21.50 -7.58 -5.94
N SER A 308 -21.17 -6.63 -6.82
CA SER A 308 -21.01 -5.21 -6.46
C SER A 308 -22.30 -4.59 -5.91
N HIS A 309 -23.48 -5.07 -6.30
CA HIS A 309 -24.76 -4.69 -5.69
C HIS A 309 -24.81 -5.01 -4.18
N SER A 310 -24.22 -6.12 -3.75
CA SER A 310 -24.10 -6.46 -2.32
C SER A 310 -23.04 -5.61 -1.60
N PHE A 311 -22.03 -5.12 -2.31
CA PHE A 311 -21.05 -4.17 -1.78
C PHE A 311 -21.68 -2.79 -1.57
N TYR A 312 -22.40 -2.26 -2.55
CA TYR A 312 -23.18 -1.03 -2.40
C TYR A 312 -24.20 -1.14 -1.26
N ALA A 313 -24.84 -2.30 -1.09
CA ALA A 313 -25.72 -2.55 0.05
C ALA A 313 -24.97 -2.61 1.41
N ARG A 314 -23.78 -3.23 1.46
CA ARG A 314 -22.94 -3.32 2.68
C ARG A 314 -22.38 -1.97 3.14
N ILE A 315 -22.12 -1.05 2.21
CA ILE A 315 -21.66 0.33 2.52
C ILE A 315 -22.83 1.34 2.64
N GLY A 316 -24.08 0.85 2.71
CA GLY A 316 -25.25 1.67 3.04
C GLY A 316 -25.98 2.33 1.87
N ILE A 317 -25.73 1.95 0.61
CA ILE A 317 -26.54 2.36 -0.54
C ILE A 317 -27.69 1.38 -0.76
N GLN A 318 -28.92 1.84 -0.52
CA GLN A 318 -30.13 1.20 -1.04
C GLN A 318 -30.20 1.40 -2.56
N GLU A 319 -30.44 0.29 -3.27
CA GLU A 319 -30.80 0.14 -4.69
C GLU A 319 -30.67 1.39 -5.58
N ILE A 320 -29.72 1.34 -6.52
CA ILE A 320 -29.79 2.14 -7.74
C ILE A 320 -30.98 1.61 -8.55
N ARG A 321 -32.13 2.27 -8.42
CA ARG A 321 -33.28 2.10 -9.33
C ARG A 321 -33.10 2.94 -10.60
#